data_AF-A0A022IZR1-F1
#
_entry.id   AF-A0A022IZR1-F1
#
_cell.length_a   1.000
_cell.length_b   1.000
_cell.length_c   1.000
_cell.angle_alpha   90.00
_cell.angle_beta   90.00
_cell.angle_gamma   90.00
#
_symmetry.space_group_name_H-M   'P 1'
#
loop_
_entity.id
_entity.type
_entity.pdbx_description
1 polymer ?
#
loop_
_entity_poly.entity_id
_entity_poly.type
_entity_poly.pdbx_seq_one_letter_code
_entity_poly.pdbx_strand_id
1 'polypeptide(L)'
;MKESIQLIRKSKLGDKKGNAALYELPWYMVIGNPAAGKSSAIYNSGLKFPFEETHQKMVSAGLSGTRNCDWFFSTEGILLDTAGRYSVYSEDHSEWLGFLNI
;
A
#
# COMPACT_ATOMS: atom_id res chain seq x y z
N MET A 1 -0.95 8.59 -7.06
CA MET A 1 0.13 7.65 -7.44
C MET A 1 1.31 8.33 -8.14
N LYS A 2 1.14 9.03 -9.28
CA LYS A 2 2.26 9.71 -9.97
C LYS A 2 2.97 10.75 -9.10
N GLU A 3 2.22 11.53 -8.32
CA GLU A 3 2.76 12.52 -7.38
C GLU A 3 3.58 11.88 -6.26
N SER A 4 3.11 10.75 -5.73
CA SER A 4 3.80 9.98 -4.69
C SER A 4 5.16 9.45 -5.16
N ILE A 5 5.20 8.92 -6.38
CA ILE A 5 6.44 8.48 -7.04
C ILE A 5 7.38 9.67 -7.27
N GLN A 6 6.87 10.81 -7.72
CA GLN A 6 7.69 12.00 -7.95
C GLN A 6 8.30 12.56 -6.66
N LEU A 7 7.57 12.51 -5.55
CA LEU A 7 8.07 13.01 -4.27
C LEU A 7 9.15 12.10 -3.68
N ILE A 8 9.00 10.78 -3.79
CA ILE A 8 10.09 9.84 -3.45
C ILE A 8 11.34 10.15 -4.29
N ARG A 9 11.18 10.35 -5.60
CA ARG A 9 12.28 10.71 -6.51
C ARG A 9 12.92 12.07 -6.23
N LYS A 10 12.19 13.02 -5.63
CA LYS A 10 12.70 14.35 -5.24
C LYS A 10 13.18 14.42 -3.79
N SER A 11 13.01 13.35 -3.01
CA SER A 11 13.49 13.29 -1.64
C SER A 11 15.00 13.04 -1.61
N LYS A 12 15.64 13.18 -0.43
CA LYS A 12 17.06 12.82 -0.24
C LYS A 12 17.41 11.40 -0.70
N LEU A 13 16.43 10.48 -0.68
CA LEU A 13 16.58 9.12 -1.19
C LEU A 13 16.64 9.12 -2.73
N GLY A 14 15.79 9.92 -3.36
CA GLY A 14 15.77 10.17 -4.79
C GLY A 14 17.00 10.93 -5.30
N ASP A 15 17.49 11.93 -4.56
CA ASP A 15 18.69 12.70 -4.94
C ASP A 15 19.95 11.83 -5.00
N LYS A 16 20.05 10.81 -4.15
CA LYS A 16 21.20 9.88 -4.16
C LYS A 16 21.12 8.84 -5.27
N LYS A 17 19.92 8.47 -5.74
CA LYS A 17 19.72 7.22 -6.51
C LYS A 17 18.70 7.30 -7.66
N GLY A 18 18.14 8.47 -7.94
CA GLY A 18 17.27 8.76 -9.08
C GLY A 18 16.05 7.83 -9.19
N ASN A 19 15.89 7.18 -10.35
CA ASN A 19 14.78 6.27 -10.63
C ASN A 19 14.78 4.98 -9.79
N ALA A 20 15.92 4.60 -9.20
CA ALA A 20 16.04 3.40 -8.38
C ALA A 20 15.48 3.58 -6.96
N ALA A 21 15.22 4.81 -6.52
CA ALA A 21 14.77 5.10 -5.15
C ALA A 21 13.46 4.37 -4.77
N LEU A 22 12.59 4.06 -5.75
CA LEU A 22 11.37 3.29 -5.49
C LEU A 22 11.65 1.79 -5.26
N TYR A 23 12.73 1.27 -5.85
CA TYR A 23 13.13 -0.13 -5.77
C TYR A 23 14.03 -0.43 -4.57
N GLU A 24 14.52 0.60 -3.88
CA GLU A 24 15.37 0.42 -2.70
C GLU A 24 14.62 0.47 -1.37
N LEU A 25 13.40 1.00 -1.35
CA LEU A 25 12.55 0.92 -0.16
C LEU A 25 12.10 -0.54 0.02
N PRO A 26 12.02 -1.04 1.27
CA PRO A 26 11.41 -2.34 1.52
C PRO A 26 9.93 -2.31 1.17
N TRP A 27 9.44 -3.41 0.57
CA TRP A 27 8.04 -3.60 0.21
C TRP A 27 7.40 -4.57 1.19
N TYR A 28 6.27 -4.16 1.75
CA TYR A 28 5.47 -4.98 2.65
C TYR A 28 4.08 -5.17 2.06
N MET A 29 3.57 -6.39 2.12
CA MET A 29 2.21 -6.72 1.74
C MET A 29 1.46 -7.18 2.98
N VAL A 30 0.34 -6.54 3.30
CA VAL A 30 -0.46 -6.85 4.49
C VAL A 30 -1.66 -7.67 4.06
N ILE A 31 -1.70 -8.93 4.48
CA ILE A 31 -2.72 -9.92 4.13
C ILE A 31 -3.46 -10.37 5.38
N GLY A 32 -4.75 -10.64 5.27
CA GLY A 32 -5.58 -11.14 6.36
C GLY A 32 -7.05 -10.84 6.11
N ASN A 33 -7.91 -11.45 6.93
CA ASN A 33 -9.36 -11.47 6.73
C ASN A 33 -9.98 -10.07 6.54
N PRO A 34 -11.18 -9.99 5.92
CA PRO A 34 -11.97 -8.76 5.94
C PRO A 34 -12.12 -8.24 7.37
N ALA A 35 -12.06 -6.91 7.54
CA ALA A 35 -12.15 -6.24 8.84
C ALA A 35 -11.06 -6.61 9.90
N ALA A 36 -9.99 -7.30 9.53
CA ALA A 36 -8.87 -7.61 10.44
C ALA A 36 -8.01 -6.38 10.85
N GLY A 37 -8.38 -5.17 10.45
CA GLY A 37 -7.67 -3.93 10.82
C GLY A 37 -6.41 -3.62 10.00
N LYS A 38 -6.22 -4.24 8.83
CA LYS A 38 -5.02 -4.05 7.97
C LYS A 38 -4.74 -2.58 7.63
N SER A 39 -5.71 -1.89 7.04
CA SER A 39 -5.60 -0.46 6.69
C SER A 39 -5.39 0.41 7.94
N SER A 40 -6.09 0.08 9.04
CA SER A 40 -5.93 0.78 10.33
C SER A 40 -4.54 0.59 10.92
N ALA A 41 -3.95 -0.60 10.81
CA ALA A 41 -2.60 -0.88 11.28
C ALA A 41 -1.55 -0.12 10.46
N ILE A 42 -1.71 -0.05 9.13
CA ILE A 42 -0.83 0.76 8.27
C ILE A 42 -0.94 2.24 8.64
N TYR A 43 -2.16 2.76 8.80
CA TYR A 43 -2.38 4.17 9.13
C TYR A 43 -1.82 4.54 10.52
N ASN A 44 -1.96 3.67 11.51
CA ASN A 44 -1.47 3.89 12.87
C ASN A 44 -0.04 3.35 13.11
N SER A 45 0.71 3.02 12.06
CA SER A 45 2.05 2.42 12.17
C SER A 45 3.12 3.38 12.68
N GLY A 46 2.84 4.69 12.74
CA GLY A 46 3.83 5.73 13.03
C GLY A 46 4.75 6.06 11.84
N LEU A 47 4.57 5.39 10.70
CA LEU A 47 5.25 5.73 9.45
C LEU A 47 4.83 7.12 8.97
N LYS A 48 5.77 7.85 8.39
CA LYS A 48 5.49 9.16 7.80
C LYS A 48 5.02 9.02 6.36
N PHE A 49 3.78 9.40 6.11
CA PHE A 49 3.18 9.40 4.78
C PHE A 49 3.16 10.82 4.21
N PRO A 50 3.97 11.14 3.18
CA PRO A 50 4.05 12.50 2.63
C PRO A 50 2.76 13.03 2.00
N PHE A 51 1.73 12.19 1.84
CA PHE A 51 0.43 12.51 1.23
C PHE A 51 -0.74 12.06 2.11
N GLU A 52 -0.69 12.42 3.40
CA GLU A 52 -1.66 12.00 4.41
C GLU A 52 -3.12 12.20 4.01
N GLU A 53 -3.49 13.31 3.37
CA GLU A 53 -4.88 13.55 2.91
C GLU A 53 -5.38 12.50 1.91
N THR A 54 -4.50 12.02 1.03
CA THR A 54 -4.84 10.98 0.05
C THR A 54 -5.02 9.64 0.75
N HIS A 55 -4.16 9.35 1.74
CA HIS A 55 -4.24 8.13 2.54
C HIS A 55 -5.44 8.13 3.49
N GLN A 56 -5.77 9.28 4.10
CA GLN A 56 -6.97 9.45 4.91
C GLN A 56 -8.23 9.17 4.11
N LYS A 57 -8.33 9.65 2.86
CA LYS A 57 -9.46 9.33 1.97
C LYS A 57 -9.56 7.83 1.67
N MET A 58 -8.44 7.13 1.47
CA MET A 58 -8.46 5.67 1.27
C MET A 58 -8.92 4.92 2.52
N VAL A 59 -8.45 5.32 3.70
CA VAL A 59 -8.87 4.70 4.98
C VAL A 59 -10.33 5.03 5.32
N SER A 60 -10.78 6.26 5.06
CA SER A 60 -12.17 6.68 5.33
C SER A 60 -13.19 6.19 4.30
N ALA A 61 -12.76 5.88 3.07
CA ALA A 61 -13.56 5.07 2.13
C ALA A 61 -13.75 3.61 2.63
N GLY A 62 -13.01 3.20 3.66
CA GLY A 62 -12.98 1.87 4.26
C GLY A 62 -14.27 1.39 4.96
N LEU A 63 -15.36 2.18 4.99
CA LEU A 63 -16.70 1.66 5.34
C LEU A 63 -17.13 0.50 4.42
N SER A 64 -16.61 0.45 3.19
CA SER A 64 -16.83 -0.67 2.24
C SER A 64 -15.65 -1.67 2.21
N GLY A 65 -14.60 -1.47 3.00
CA GLY A 65 -13.34 -2.21 2.95
C GLY A 65 -12.50 -1.95 1.69
N THR A 66 -11.24 -2.41 1.72
CA THR A 66 -10.32 -2.41 0.57
C THR A 66 -10.84 -3.36 -0.50
N ARG A 67 -11.11 -2.84 -1.72
CA ARG A 67 -11.73 -3.64 -2.80
C ARG A 67 -10.75 -4.61 -3.46
N ASN A 68 -9.55 -4.13 -3.78
CA ASN A 68 -8.51 -4.88 -4.49
C ASN A 68 -7.15 -4.74 -3.77
N CYS A 69 -6.40 -3.66 -4.05
CA CYS A 69 -5.11 -3.38 -3.43
C CYS A 69 -4.85 -1.87 -3.40
N ASP A 70 -4.61 -1.32 -2.22
CA ASP A 70 -4.27 0.09 -2.03
C ASP A 70 -2.78 0.24 -1.73
N TRP A 71 -2.20 1.35 -2.20
CA TRP A 71 -0.77 1.62 -2.14
C TRP A 71 -0.49 2.74 -1.14
N PHE A 72 0.32 2.44 -0.13
CA PHE A 72 0.77 3.38 0.90
C PHE A 72 2.26 3.67 0.73
N PHE A 73 2.58 4.93 0.46
CA PHE A 73 3.96 5.37 0.25
C PHE A 73 4.44 6.11 1.48
N SER A 74 5.38 5.53 2.23
CA SER A 74 6.05 6.21 3.33
C SER A 74 7.48 6.60 2.97
N THR A 75 8.14 7.35 3.84
CA THR A 75 9.57 7.63 3.71
C THR A 75 10.48 6.45 4.03
N GLU A 76 9.92 5.35 4.56
CA GLU A 76 10.65 4.20 5.10
C GLU A 76 10.30 2.88 4.40
N GLY A 77 9.24 2.83 3.59
CA GLY A 77 8.78 1.63 2.92
C GLY A 77 7.55 1.86 2.04
N ILE A 78 7.26 0.87 1.20
CA ILE A 78 6.03 0.82 0.39
C ILE A 78 5.17 -0.29 0.97
N LEU A 79 3.94 0.03 1.33
CA LEU A 79 2.99 -0.91 1.92
C LEU A 79 1.82 -1.13 0.97
N LEU A 80 1.51 -2.39 0.70
CA LEU A 80 0.37 -2.83 -0.08
C LEU A 80 -0.69 -3.37 0.89
N ASP A 81 -1.80 -2.65 0.97
CA ASP A 81 -2.98 -3.09 1.72
C ASP A 81 -3.88 -3.90 0.78
N THR A 82 -4.11 -5.17 1.08
CA THR A 82 -4.89 -6.06 0.21
C THR A 82 -6.35 -6.16 0.67
N ALA A 83 -7.26 -6.42 -0.27
CA ALA A 83 -8.61 -6.84 0.07
C ALA A 83 -8.58 -8.09 0.95
N GLY A 84 -9.42 -8.13 1.98
CA GLY A 84 -9.45 -9.28 2.89
C GLY A 84 -10.02 -10.54 2.24
N ARG A 85 -10.80 -10.38 1.17
CA ARG A 85 -11.43 -11.47 0.42
C ARG A 85 -10.40 -12.45 -0.16
N TYR A 86 -9.24 -11.94 -0.57
CA TYR A 86 -8.12 -12.75 -1.08
C TYR A 86 -7.57 -13.76 -0.08
N SER A 87 -7.76 -13.59 1.23
CA SER A 87 -7.27 -14.53 2.23
C SER A 87 -8.29 -15.55 2.70
N VAL A 88 -9.55 -15.47 2.24
CA VAL A 88 -10.67 -16.26 2.80
C VAL A 88 -11.47 -16.97 1.73
N TYR A 89 -11.81 -16.31 0.62
CA TYR A 89 -12.75 -16.86 -0.34
C TYR A 89 -12.02 -17.49 -1.52
N SER A 90 -12.27 -18.78 -1.74
CA SER A 90 -11.66 -19.55 -2.82
C SER A 90 -12.03 -19.04 -4.22
N GLU A 91 -13.20 -18.41 -4.36
CA GLU A 91 -13.63 -17.79 -5.62
C GLU A 91 -12.73 -16.63 -6.06
N ASP A 92 -12.06 -15.97 -5.12
CA ASP A 92 -11.13 -14.87 -5.39
C ASP A 92 -9.70 -15.35 -5.67
N HIS A 93 -9.43 -16.66 -5.60
CA HIS A 93 -8.07 -17.21 -5.74
C HIS A 93 -7.49 -16.92 -7.13
N SER A 94 -8.27 -17.06 -8.20
CA SER A 94 -7.81 -16.76 -9.56
C SER A 94 -7.42 -15.28 -9.73
N GLU A 95 -8.17 -14.37 -9.10
CA GLU A 95 -7.83 -12.95 -9.14
C GLU A 95 -6.57 -12.65 -8.33
N TRP A 96 -6.39 -13.32 -7.18
CA TRP A 96 -5.18 -13.21 -6.38
C TRP A 96 -3.92 -13.68 -7.12
N LEU A 97 -3.98 -14.84 -7.78
CA LEU A 97 -2.86 -15.32 -8.60
C LEU A 97 -2.59 -14.39 -9.79
N GLY A 98 -3.64 -13.90 -10.43
CA GLY A 98 -3.54 -12.89 -11.50
C GLY A 98 -2.88 -11.60 -11.02
N PHE A 99 -3.17 -11.16 -9.80
CA PHE A 99 -2.51 -10.01 -9.16
C PHE A 99 -1.01 -10.26 -8.91
N LEU A 100 -0.64 -11.45 -8.44
CA LEU A 100 0.75 -11.84 -8.21
C LEU A 100 1.51 -12.17 -9.50
N ASN A 101 0.82 -12.32 -10.63
CA ASN A 101 1.36 -12.73 -11.91
C ASN A 101 2.11 -14.07 -11.83
N ILE A 102 1.48 -15.06 -11.18
CA ILE A 102 1.98 -16.43 -11.02
C ILE A 102 0.97 -17.46 -11.53
#